data_AF-A0A940C6P3-F1
#
_entry.id   AF-A0A940C6P3-F1
#
_cell.length_a   1.000
_cell.length_b   1.000
_cell.length_c   1.000
_cell.angle_alpha   90.00
_cell.angle_beta   90.00
_cell.angle_gamma   90.00
#
_symmetry.space_group_name_H-M   'P 1'
#
loop_
_entity.id
_entity.type
_entity.pdbx_description
1 polymer ?
#
loop_
_entity_poly.entity_id
_entity_poly.type
_entity_poly.pdbx_seq_one_letter_code
_entity_poly.pdbx_strand_id
1 'polypeptide(L)'
;MTSGEILNYEAFRDTFARWYLANCRTEYIIDGYTADDYVEMFKMPDFRYVYAGSYVDENEDIISKFRCVFHLDATESRSCKPVDLVFYKLVRAYPMTPDVTPDEAGFIFE
;
A
#
# COMPACT_ATOMS: atom_id res chain seq x y z
N MET A 1 -9.99 8.28 -0.05
CA MET A 1 -9.23 7.44 -0.99
C MET A 1 -10.21 6.89 -1.99
N THR A 2 -10.01 7.15 -3.27
CA THR A 2 -10.82 6.58 -4.35
C THR A 2 -10.43 5.12 -4.52
N SER A 3 -11.31 4.21 -4.12
CA SER A 3 -11.17 2.77 -4.37
C SER A 3 -11.00 2.57 -5.89
N GLY A 4 -9.88 1.96 -6.30
CA GLY A 4 -9.69 1.47 -7.68
C GLY A 4 -8.62 2.16 -8.52
N GLU A 5 -7.94 3.21 -8.04
CA GLU A 5 -6.79 3.78 -8.76
C GLU A 5 -5.53 2.92 -8.53
N ILE A 6 -4.81 2.58 -9.60
CA ILE A 6 -3.51 1.90 -9.52
C ILE A 6 -2.43 2.95 -9.25
N LEU A 7 -1.79 2.84 -8.09
CA LEU A 7 -0.71 3.70 -7.64
C LEU A 7 0.64 3.06 -7.96
N ASN A 8 1.61 3.87 -8.38
CA ASN A 8 3.01 3.46 -8.35
C ASN A 8 3.52 3.39 -6.89
N TYR A 9 4.73 2.89 -6.70
CA TYR A 9 5.31 2.71 -5.36
C TYR A 9 5.40 4.02 -4.55
N GLU A 10 5.79 5.13 -5.17
CA GLU A 10 5.93 6.43 -4.48
C GLU A 10 4.57 6.95 -4.00
N ALA A 11 3.57 6.96 -4.87
CA ALA A 11 2.22 7.39 -4.53
C ALA A 11 1.57 6.47 -3.48
N PHE A 12 1.83 5.16 -3.54
CA PHE A 12 1.42 4.21 -2.52
C PHE A 12 2.08 4.51 -1.17
N ARG A 13 3.40 4.69 -1.15
CA ARG A 13 4.17 5.04 0.05
C ARG A 13 3.64 6.30 0.70
N ASP A 14 3.42 7.35 -0.08
CA ASP A 14 2.94 8.63 0.43
C ASP A 14 1.53 8.51 1.01
N THR A 15 0.65 7.79 0.32
CA THR A 15 -0.72 7.53 0.79
C THR A 15 -0.71 6.72 2.10
N PHE A 16 0.11 5.67 2.16
CA PHE A 16 0.27 4.87 3.37
C PHE A 16 0.84 5.70 4.53
N ALA A 17 1.89 6.48 4.29
CA ALA A 17 2.53 7.32 5.30
C ALA A 17 1.54 8.32 5.90
N ARG A 18 0.73 8.98 5.06
CA ARG A 18 -0.30 9.93 5.53
C ARG A 18 -1.41 9.22 6.30
N TRP A 19 -1.87 8.05 5.84
CA TRP A 19 -2.83 7.25 6.59
C TRP A 19 -2.27 6.84 7.96
N TYR A 20 -1.02 6.39 8.00
CA TYR A 20 -0.36 5.94 9.22
C TYR A 20 -0.18 7.10 10.20
N LEU A 21 0.27 8.28 9.74
CA LEU A 21 0.34 9.49 10.57
C LEU A 21 -1.02 9.89 11.15
N ALA A 22 -2.09 9.77 10.36
CA ALA A 22 -3.44 10.12 10.78
C ALA A 22 -4.03 9.12 11.80
N ASN A 23 -3.65 7.84 11.75
CA ASN A 23 -4.30 6.79 12.53
C ASN A 23 -3.43 6.24 13.67
N CYS A 24 -2.11 6.23 13.53
CA CYS A 24 -1.19 5.71 14.55
C CYS A 24 -0.96 6.74 15.66
N ARG A 25 -1.10 6.29 16.91
CA ARG A 25 -1.01 7.11 18.11
C ARG A 25 0.41 7.58 18.41
N THR A 26 1.41 6.78 18.06
CA THR A 26 2.83 7.08 18.33
C THR A 26 3.46 8.01 17.32
N GLU A 27 2.87 8.14 16.14
CA GLU A 27 3.34 9.07 15.13
C GLU A 27 2.85 10.48 15.46
N TYR A 28 3.67 11.49 15.20
CA TYR A 28 3.27 12.90 15.33
C TYR A 28 4.22 13.78 14.52
N ILE A 29 3.71 14.93 14.08
CA ILE A 29 4.53 15.94 13.43
C ILE A 29 5.26 16.72 14.54
N ILE A 30 6.58 16.80 14.45
CA ILE A 30 7.41 17.60 15.36
C ILE A 30 7.19 19.08 15.05
N ASP A 31 7.25 19.95 16.07
CA ASP A 31 7.07 21.39 15.87
C ASP A 31 8.06 21.95 14.82
N GLY A 32 7.54 22.77 13.91
CA GLY A 32 8.28 23.27 12.75
C GLY A 32 8.38 22.32 11.53
N TYR A 33 7.90 21.08 11.63
CA TYR A 33 7.81 20.14 10.50
C TYR A 33 6.40 20.14 9.90
N THR A 34 6.31 19.77 8.63
CA THR A 34 5.05 19.60 7.90
C THR A 34 4.70 18.11 7.76
N ALA A 35 3.49 17.83 7.27
CA ALA A 35 3.11 16.47 6.91
C ALA A 35 3.95 15.92 5.75
N ASP A 36 4.44 16.79 4.88
CA ASP A 36 5.26 16.40 3.73
C ASP A 36 6.67 16.01 4.19
N ASP A 37 7.26 16.75 5.15
CA ASP A 37 8.54 16.37 5.77
C ASP A 37 8.46 15.00 6.46
N TYR A 38 7.34 14.72 7.14
CA TYR A 38 7.08 13.40 7.72
C TYR A 38 7.07 12.32 6.63
N VAL A 39 6.35 12.57 5.52
CA VAL A 39 6.27 11.62 4.40
C VAL A 39 7.66 11.38 3.81
N GLU A 40 8.49 12.40 3.64
CA GLU A 40 9.87 12.23 3.15
C GLU A 40 10.71 11.33 4.08
N MET A 41 10.57 11.49 5.40
CA MET A 41 11.31 10.70 6.39
C MET A 41 10.71 9.31 6.67
N PHE A 42 9.49 9.05 6.21
CA PHE A 42 8.76 7.82 6.53
C PHE A 42 9.44 6.57 5.96
N LYS A 43 9.59 5.55 6.81
CA LYS A 43 10.10 4.23 6.43
C LYS A 43 8.94 3.26 6.32
N MET A 44 8.79 2.67 5.14
CA MET A 44 7.78 1.64 4.92
C MET A 44 8.07 0.42 5.80
N PRO A 45 7.07 -0.10 6.52
CA PRO A 45 7.20 -1.37 7.20
C PRO A 45 7.23 -2.53 6.19
N ASP A 46 7.77 -3.67 6.61
CA ASP A 46 7.67 -4.90 5.83
C ASP A 46 6.24 -5.43 5.87
N PHE A 47 5.69 -5.74 4.69
CA PHE A 47 4.31 -6.23 4.57
C PHE A 47 4.27 -7.73 4.30
N ARG A 48 3.25 -8.37 4.85
CA ARG A 48 2.89 -9.75 4.51
C ARG A 48 1.76 -9.75 3.50
N TYR A 49 2.04 -10.38 2.38
CA TYR A 49 1.14 -10.44 1.24
C TYR A 49 0.56 -11.84 1.08
N VAL A 50 -0.75 -11.92 0.83
CA VAL A 50 -1.47 -13.17 0.58
C VAL A 50 -2.10 -13.10 -0.80
N TYR A 51 -1.90 -14.14 -1.61
CA TYR A 51 -2.53 -14.21 -2.94
C TYR A 51 -4.06 -14.10 -2.84
N ALA A 52 -4.65 -13.22 -3.65
CA ALA A 52 -6.07 -12.91 -3.62
C ALA A 52 -6.79 -13.09 -4.98
N GLY A 53 -6.09 -13.64 -5.98
CA GLY A 53 -6.61 -13.89 -7.32
C GLY A 53 -5.78 -13.22 -8.41
N SER A 54 -6.18 -13.45 -9.66
CA SER A 54 -5.57 -12.86 -10.84
C SER A 54 -6.64 -12.45 -11.85
N TYR A 55 -6.34 -11.49 -12.71
CA TYR A 55 -7.18 -11.07 -13.84
C TYR A 55 -6.29 -10.73 -15.05
N VAL A 56 -6.91 -10.59 -16.22
CA VAL A 56 -6.24 -10.14 -17.44
C VAL A 56 -6.55 -8.66 -17.63
N ASP A 57 -5.54 -7.83 -17.84
CA ASP A 57 -5.72 -6.40 -18.11
C ASP A 57 -6.03 -6.11 -19.58
N GLU A 58 -6.20 -4.83 -19.93
CA GLU A 58 -6.53 -4.39 -21.29
C GLU A 58 -5.43 -4.70 -22.32
N ASN A 59 -4.20 -4.97 -21.87
CA ASN A 59 -3.06 -5.32 -22.72
C ASN A 59 -2.86 -6.84 -22.84
N GLU A 60 -3.83 -7.64 -22.39
CA GLU A 60 -3.75 -9.10 -22.32
C GLU A 60 -2.69 -9.63 -21.33
N ASP A 61 -2.20 -8.78 -20.42
CA ASP A 61 -1.25 -9.19 -19.38
C ASP A 61 -1.98 -9.82 -18.19
N ILE A 62 -1.37 -10.87 -17.60
CA ILE A 62 -1.90 -11.50 -16.40
C ILE A 62 -1.43 -10.70 -15.18
N ILE A 63 -2.37 -10.07 -14.47
CA ILE A 63 -2.13 -9.36 -13.21
C ILE A 63 -2.52 -10.24 -12.03
N SER A 64 -1.55 -10.53 -11.16
CA SER A 64 -1.78 -11.21 -9.90
C SER A 64 -1.93 -10.21 -8.76
N LYS A 65 -3.00 -10.37 -7.97
CA LYS A 65 -3.32 -9.54 -6.81
C LYS A 65 -2.84 -10.21 -5.54
N PHE A 66 -2.09 -9.47 -4.73
CA PHE A 66 -1.68 -9.91 -3.41
C PHE A 66 -2.19 -8.95 -2.34
N ARG A 67 -3.10 -9.42 -1.51
CA ARG A 67 -3.74 -8.64 -0.46
C ARG A 67 -2.82 -8.50 0.76
N CYS A 68 -2.80 -7.31 1.33
CA CYS A 68 -2.23 -7.01 2.64
C CYS A 68 -3.29 -6.31 3.50
N VAL A 69 -3.34 -6.66 4.78
CA VAL A 69 -4.10 -5.92 5.80
C VAL A 69 -3.09 -5.42 6.81
N PHE A 70 -2.97 -4.11 6.92
CA PHE A 70 -2.20 -3.47 7.97
C PHE A 70 -3.14 -3.11 9.11
N HIS A 71 -2.92 -3.72 10.27
CA HIS A 71 -3.77 -3.58 11.45
C HIS A 71 -3.10 -2.67 12.47
N LEU A 72 -3.84 -1.68 12.96
CA LEU A 72 -3.54 -0.97 14.19
C LEU A 72 -4.54 -1.42 15.25
N ASP A 73 -4.06 -1.93 16.37
CA ASP A 73 -4.95 -2.30 17.46
C ASP A 73 -5.48 -1.06 18.22
N ALA A 74 -6.38 -1.29 19.18
CA ALA A 74 -6.98 -0.19 19.96
C ALA A 74 -5.98 0.58 20.83
N THR A 75 -4.81 0.01 21.14
CA THR A 75 -3.75 0.66 21.93
C THR A 75 -2.83 1.50 21.05
N GLU A 76 -2.63 1.07 19.82
CA GLU A 76 -1.81 1.72 18.79
C GLU A 76 -2.56 2.82 18.04
N SER A 77 -3.88 2.74 17.93
CA SER A 77 -4.66 3.72 17.17
C SER A 77 -4.98 4.99 17.97
N ARG A 78 -5.04 6.13 17.28
CA ARG A 78 -5.48 7.41 17.86
C ARG A 78 -6.93 7.40 18.32
N SER A 79 -7.78 6.60 17.67
CA SER A 79 -9.22 6.54 17.97
C SER A 79 -9.54 5.62 19.15
N CYS A 80 -8.53 4.96 19.74
CA CYS A 80 -8.68 3.92 20.75
C CYS A 80 -9.59 2.76 20.29
N LYS A 81 -9.67 2.53 18.98
CA LYS A 81 -10.43 1.46 18.33
C LYS A 81 -9.55 0.81 17.25
N PRO A 82 -9.67 -0.50 16.98
CA PRO A 82 -8.89 -1.11 15.93
C PRO A 82 -9.20 -0.48 14.57
N VAL A 83 -8.17 -0.28 13.75
CA VAL A 83 -8.29 0.28 12.40
C VAL A 83 -7.47 -0.58 11.43
N ASP A 84 -8.11 -1.00 10.34
CA ASP A 84 -7.48 -1.73 9.26
C ASP A 84 -7.27 -0.82 8.05
N LEU A 85 -6.11 -0.95 7.42
CA LEU A 85 -5.88 -0.51 6.05
C LEU A 85 -5.70 -1.73 5.16
N VAL A 86 -6.55 -1.85 4.15
CA VAL A 86 -6.49 -2.94 3.18
C VAL A 86 -5.95 -2.40 1.87
N PHE A 87 -4.94 -3.07 1.33
CA PHE A 87 -4.41 -2.76 0.02
C PHE A 87 -3.91 -4.02 -0.69
N TYR A 88 -3.72 -3.90 -1.99
CA TYR A 88 -3.21 -4.96 -2.86
C TYR A 88 -1.92 -4.52 -3.51
N LYS A 89 -0.92 -5.39 -3.52
CA LYS A 89 0.19 -5.33 -4.47
C LYS A 89 -0.20 -6.06 -5.74
N LEU A 90 0.02 -5.42 -6.88
CA LEU A 90 -0.21 -5.98 -8.20
C LEU A 90 1.13 -6.39 -8.81
N VAL A 91 1.19 -7.61 -9.33
CA VAL A 91 2.37 -8.12 -10.04
C VAL A 91 1.93 -8.55 -11.43
N ARG A 92 2.59 -8.01 -12.44
CA ARG A 92 2.38 -8.38 -13.85
C ARG A 92 3.23 -9.59 -14.18
N ALA A 93 2.63 -10.60 -14.79
CA ALA A 93 3.33 -11.73 -15.37
C ALA A 93 3.17 -11.70 -16.90
N TYR A 94 4.25 -12.03 -17.61
CA TYR A 94 4.27 -12.03 -19.08
C TYR A 94 4.28 -13.47 -19.60
N PRO A 95 3.11 -14.07 -19.88
CA PRO A 95 3.02 -15.46 -20.31
C PRO A 95 3.71 -15.72 -21.67
N MET A 96 3.87 -14.69 -22.50
CA MET A 96 4.45 -14.81 -23.85
C MET A 96 5.95 -14.56 -23.92
N THR A 97 6.59 -14.15 -22.82
CA THR A 97 8.03 -13.90 -22.74
C THR A 97 8.60 -14.55 -21.48
N PRO A 98 8.93 -15.85 -21.52
CA PRO A 98 9.34 -16.64 -20.35
C PRO A 98 10.63 -16.16 -19.68
N ASP A 99 11.44 -15.35 -20.36
CA ASP A 99 12.66 -14.75 -19.81
C ASP A 99 12.43 -13.41 -19.09
N VAL A 100 11.19 -12.90 -19.10
CA VAL A 100 10.85 -11.64 -18.42
C VAL A 100 10.41 -11.93 -16.99
N THR A 101 11.15 -11.36 -16.05
CA THR A 101 10.82 -11.47 -14.63
C THR A 101 9.54 -10.68 -14.35
N PRO A 102 8.59 -11.24 -13.58
CA PRO A 102 7.41 -10.49 -13.14
C PRO A 102 7.80 -9.17 -12.47
N ASP A 103 7.15 -8.09 -12.84
CA ASP A 103 7.38 -6.76 -12.28
C ASP A 103 6.17 -6.24 -11.50
N GLU A 104 6.42 -5.24 -10.66
CA GLU A 104 5.38 -4.60 -9.85
C GLU A 104 4.52 -3.69 -10.74
N ALA A 105 3.26 -4.08 -10.94
CA ALA A 105 2.30 -3.31 -11.72
C ALA A 105 1.71 -2.13 -10.93
N GLY A 106 1.85 -2.15 -9.59
CA GLY A 106 1.43 -1.06 -8.70
C GLY A 106 0.67 -1.56 -7.48
N PHE A 107 -0.06 -0.64 -6.85
CA PHE A 107 -0.85 -0.88 -5.65
C PHE A 107 -2.24 -0.31 -5.75
N ILE A 108 -3.21 -0.92 -5.07
CA ILE A 108 -4.58 -0.40 -4.97
C ILE A 108 -5.02 -0.46 -3.50
N PHE A 109 -5.62 0.61 -2.99
CA PHE A 109 -6.33 0.61 -1.71
C PHE A 109 -7.78 0.16 -1.88
N GLU A 110 -8.27 -0.65 -0.95
CA GLU A 110 -9.68 -1.06 -0.86
C GLU A 110 -10.48 -0.11 0.04
#